data_AF-A0A850Q200-F1
#
_entry.id   AF-A0A850Q200-F1
#
_cell.length_a   1.000
_cell.length_b   1.000
_cell.length_c   1.000
_cell.angle_alpha   90.00
_cell.angle_beta   90.00
_cell.angle_gamma   90.00
#
_symmetry.space_group_name_H-M   'P 1'
#
loop_
_entity.id
_entity.type
_entity.pdbx_description
1 polymer ?
#
loop_
_entity_poly.entity_id
_entity_poly.type
_entity_poly.pdbx_seq_one_letter_code
_entity_poly.pdbx_strand_id
1 'polypeptide(L)'
;MAIEIELGVAADVLSMSGGDVSINAMGGNDTISTGGGNDFVKGGTGDDSIKGSSGDDTLVGGEGNDTLSGGDGDDKLVGGLGDDRIAGGTGNDIIYGGGGNNTLFGGADSDTFVFGDETDGASKVKDFEVGEDSVRLEDGVSVSDITSTDKGALVELDTGATVLFEGVTVDEISAELGWSAAI
;
A
#
# COMPACT_ATOMS: atom_id res chain seq x y z
N MET A 1 -1.08 -20.88 17.57
CA MET A 1 -1.49 -20.09 18.76
C MET A 1 -0.92 -18.73 18.47
N ALA A 2 -1.76 -17.75 18.17
CA ALA A 2 -1.29 -16.41 17.84
C ALA A 2 -0.67 -15.79 19.10
N ILE A 3 0.52 -15.20 18.96
CA ILE A 3 1.14 -14.40 20.01
C ILE A 3 0.51 -13.01 19.95
N GLU A 4 -0.09 -12.51 21.03
CA GLU A 4 -0.60 -11.13 21.09
C GLU A 4 0.39 -10.23 21.84
N ILE A 5 0.74 -9.09 21.23
CA ILE A 5 1.68 -8.10 21.77
C ILE A 5 1.02 -6.72 21.69
N GLU A 6 1.07 -5.99 22.80
CA GLU A 6 0.67 -4.59 22.90
C GLU A 6 1.87 -3.79 23.38
N LEU A 7 2.24 -2.75 22.62
CA LEU A 7 3.38 -1.89 22.93
C LEU A 7 2.91 -0.57 23.58
N GLY A 8 3.85 0.36 23.79
CA GLY A 8 3.59 1.62 24.48
C GLY A 8 3.24 2.76 23.54
N VAL A 9 3.29 4.00 24.04
CA VAL A 9 3.17 5.23 23.22
C VAL A 9 4.52 5.86 22.90
N ALA A 10 5.59 5.07 23.06
CA ALA A 10 6.96 5.49 22.84
C ALA A 10 7.53 4.64 21.71
N ALA A 11 8.56 5.16 21.02
CA ALA A 11 9.24 4.39 19.99
C ALA A 11 9.77 3.05 20.54
N ASP A 12 9.32 1.97 19.92
CA ASP A 12 9.62 0.60 20.26
C ASP A 12 10.35 -0.12 19.12
N VAL A 13 11.16 -1.13 19.48
CA VAL A 13 11.86 -1.98 18.52
C VAL A 13 11.55 -3.44 18.82
N LEU A 14 10.90 -4.11 17.89
CA LEU A 14 10.50 -5.50 18.01
C LEU A 14 10.99 -6.30 16.81
N SER A 15 11.69 -7.39 17.08
CA SER A 15 12.11 -8.36 16.06
C SER A 15 11.82 -9.76 16.56
N MET A 16 11.06 -10.50 15.76
CA MET A 16 10.61 -11.87 16.04
C MET A 16 11.18 -12.80 14.98
N SER A 17 11.25 -14.10 15.30
CA SER A 17 11.80 -15.11 14.40
C SER A 17 10.73 -15.84 13.58
N GLY A 18 9.46 -15.59 13.87
CA GLY A 18 8.28 -16.16 13.20
C GLY A 18 7.26 -16.85 14.10
N GLY A 19 6.30 -17.54 13.45
CA GLY A 19 4.99 -17.95 13.97
C GLY A 19 3.99 -16.80 13.92
N ASP A 20 2.70 -17.09 13.74
CA ASP A 20 1.66 -16.05 13.65
C ASP A 20 1.62 -15.14 14.90
N VAL A 21 1.70 -13.83 14.67
CA VAL A 21 1.70 -12.77 15.69
C VAL A 21 0.61 -11.74 15.40
N SER A 22 0.02 -11.19 16.46
CA SER A 22 -0.79 -9.99 16.41
C SER A 22 -0.14 -8.90 17.27
N ILE A 23 0.17 -7.76 16.65
CA ILE A 23 0.87 -6.63 17.29
C ILE A 23 0.02 -5.37 17.17
N ASN A 24 -0.16 -4.67 18.28
CA ASN A 24 -0.66 -3.30 18.32
C ASN A 24 0.42 -2.40 18.94
N ALA A 25 1.05 -1.58 18.13
CA ALA A 25 2.18 -0.75 18.56
C ALA A 25 1.75 0.60 19.17
N MET A 26 0.47 0.97 18.99
CA MET A 26 -0.18 2.16 19.54
C MET A 26 0.41 3.48 19.06
N GLY A 27 1.61 3.87 19.49
CA GLY A 27 2.24 5.05 18.94
C GLY A 27 3.67 5.26 19.37
N GLY A 28 4.32 6.21 18.73
CA GLY A 28 5.78 6.23 18.67
C GLY A 28 6.21 6.00 17.22
N ASN A 29 7.52 6.09 16.97
CA ASN A 29 8.05 5.72 15.68
C ASN A 29 8.65 4.33 15.85
N ASP A 30 7.90 3.31 15.46
CA ASP A 30 8.19 1.93 15.80
C ASP A 30 8.97 1.23 14.69
N THR A 31 9.78 0.24 15.08
CA THR A 31 10.46 -0.65 14.13
C THR A 31 10.11 -2.09 14.45
N ILE A 32 9.31 -2.70 13.58
CA ILE A 32 8.70 -4.01 13.81
C ILE A 32 9.08 -4.95 12.68
N SER A 33 9.55 -6.14 13.05
CA SER A 33 9.74 -7.27 12.13
C SER A 33 9.20 -8.55 12.76
N THR A 34 8.19 -9.16 12.13
CA THR A 34 7.47 -10.32 12.68
C THR A 34 8.10 -11.66 12.30
N GLY A 35 8.73 -11.73 11.13
CA GLY A 35 9.47 -12.91 10.70
C GLY A 35 8.61 -13.79 9.82
N GLY A 36 8.60 -15.11 10.04
CA GLY A 36 7.72 -15.99 9.26
C GLY A 36 6.36 -16.18 9.91
N GLY A 37 5.31 -16.50 9.16
CA GLY A 37 3.96 -16.70 9.70
C GLY A 37 2.98 -15.75 9.04
N ASN A 38 1.71 -15.89 9.37
CA ASN A 38 0.69 -14.98 8.85
C ASN A 38 0.36 -13.97 9.95
N ASP A 39 0.99 -12.81 9.89
CA ASP A 39 1.02 -11.83 10.96
C ASP A 39 0.01 -10.70 10.77
N PHE A 40 -0.40 -10.10 11.87
CA PHE A 40 -1.22 -8.89 11.89
C PHE A 40 -0.49 -7.81 12.69
N VAL A 41 -0.17 -6.68 12.05
CA VAL A 41 0.51 -5.56 12.71
C VAL A 41 -0.25 -4.27 12.49
N LYS A 42 -0.44 -3.52 13.57
CA LYS A 42 -0.88 -2.13 13.54
C LYS A 42 0.20 -1.24 14.17
N GLY A 43 0.75 -0.29 13.41
CA GLY A 43 1.72 0.70 13.87
C GLY A 43 1.10 1.73 14.82
N GLY A 44 0.02 2.38 14.37
CA GLY A 44 -0.73 3.29 15.22
C GLY A 44 -0.44 4.74 14.88
N THR A 45 0.21 5.51 15.74
CA THR A 45 0.56 6.91 15.45
C THR A 45 2.07 7.13 15.49
N GLY A 46 2.62 7.85 14.52
CA GLY A 46 4.05 8.12 14.37
C GLY A 46 4.57 7.53 13.07
N ASP A 47 5.83 7.78 12.75
CA ASP A 47 6.40 7.25 11.50
C ASP A 47 6.95 5.84 11.76
N ASP A 48 6.20 4.82 11.34
CA ASP A 48 6.47 3.42 11.64
C ASP A 48 7.22 2.70 10.50
N SER A 49 8.02 1.71 10.86
CA SER A 49 8.74 0.83 9.93
C SER A 49 8.36 -0.62 10.23
N ILE A 50 7.51 -1.20 9.39
CA ILE A 50 6.90 -2.51 9.62
C ILE A 50 7.29 -3.48 8.51
N LYS A 51 7.75 -4.66 8.90
CA LYS A 51 8.09 -5.75 7.98
C LYS A 51 7.45 -7.07 8.40
N GLY A 52 6.62 -7.63 7.53
CA GLY A 52 6.02 -8.96 7.68
C GLY A 52 7.07 -10.06 7.55
N SER A 53 7.67 -10.15 6.35
CA SER A 53 8.75 -11.03 5.89
C SER A 53 8.28 -12.25 5.13
N SER A 54 7.67 -13.27 5.73
CA SER A 54 7.20 -14.42 4.95
C SER A 54 5.91 -15.00 5.51
N GLY A 55 4.97 -15.32 4.65
CA GLY A 55 3.60 -15.69 5.01
C GLY A 55 2.64 -14.58 4.61
N ASP A 56 1.34 -14.84 4.77
CA ASP A 56 0.31 -13.89 4.31
C ASP A 56 0.03 -12.90 5.45
N ASP A 57 0.63 -11.72 5.35
CA ASP A 57 0.63 -10.71 6.40
C ASP A 57 -0.44 -9.63 6.17
N THR A 58 -0.90 -9.04 7.26
CA THR A 58 -1.74 -7.83 7.23
C THR A 58 -1.07 -6.72 8.03
N LEU A 59 -0.57 -5.72 7.32
CA LEU A 59 0.18 -4.60 7.92
C LEU A 59 -0.62 -3.30 7.76
N VAL A 60 -0.80 -2.60 8.87
CA VAL A 60 -1.46 -1.27 8.91
C VAL A 60 -0.48 -0.29 9.55
N GLY A 61 -0.06 0.73 8.80
CA GLY A 61 0.80 1.81 9.29
C GLY A 61 0.08 2.65 10.33
N GLY A 62 -0.90 3.44 9.90
CA GLY A 62 -1.74 4.23 10.78
C GLY A 62 -1.65 5.72 10.47
N GLU A 63 -1.39 6.56 11.47
CA GLU A 63 -1.12 7.99 11.27
C GLU A 63 0.39 8.22 11.25
N GLY A 64 0.92 8.88 10.24
CA GLY A 64 2.36 9.15 10.11
C GLY A 64 2.85 8.78 8.72
N ASN A 65 4.14 9.01 8.46
CA ASN A 65 4.74 8.61 7.18
C ASN A 65 5.38 7.24 7.36
N ASP A 66 4.63 6.20 7.01
CA ASP A 66 4.99 4.84 7.33
C ASP A 66 5.80 4.17 6.22
N THR A 67 6.59 3.17 6.59
CA THR A 67 7.27 2.27 5.65
C THR A 67 6.81 0.85 5.92
N LEU A 68 6.08 0.27 4.96
CA LEU A 68 5.55 -1.09 5.05
C LEU A 68 6.22 -1.99 4.00
N SER A 69 6.58 -3.20 4.42
CA SER A 69 7.08 -4.26 3.55
C SER A 69 6.36 -5.57 3.90
N GLY A 70 5.58 -6.09 2.96
CA GLY A 70 4.91 -7.39 3.07
C GLY A 70 5.94 -8.52 3.12
N GLY A 71 6.63 -8.76 2.01
CA GLY A 71 7.69 -9.76 1.90
C GLY A 71 7.29 -10.88 0.96
N ASP A 72 7.45 -12.13 1.40
CA ASP A 72 7.00 -13.29 0.63
C ASP A 72 5.59 -13.69 1.10
N GLY A 73 4.60 -13.80 0.23
CA GLY A 73 3.23 -14.20 0.61
C GLY A 73 2.18 -13.31 -0.05
N ASP A 74 0.90 -13.67 0.08
CA ASP A 74 -0.17 -12.80 -0.41
C ASP A 74 -0.53 -11.79 0.70
N ASP A 75 0.02 -10.58 0.64
CA ASP A 75 -0.06 -9.60 1.73
C ASP A 75 -1.19 -8.59 1.55
N LYS A 76 -1.66 -8.04 2.69
CA LYS A 76 -2.54 -6.87 2.72
C LYS A 76 -1.85 -5.71 3.43
N LEU A 77 -1.60 -4.64 2.70
CA LEU A 77 -0.85 -3.48 3.18
C LEU A 77 -1.72 -2.23 3.15
N VAL A 78 -1.80 -1.53 4.27
CA VAL A 78 -2.56 -0.28 4.42
C VAL A 78 -1.66 0.78 5.05
N GLY A 79 -1.28 1.81 4.28
CA GLY A 79 -0.47 2.93 4.77
C GLY A 79 -1.19 3.70 5.86
N GLY A 80 -2.28 4.36 5.50
CA GLY A 80 -3.15 5.06 6.45
C GLY A 80 -3.19 6.55 6.14
N LEU A 81 -2.88 7.41 7.09
CA LEU A 81 -2.78 8.84 6.89
C LEU A 81 -1.32 9.27 6.88
N GLY A 82 -0.82 9.78 5.76
CA GLY A 82 0.51 10.37 5.66
C GLY A 82 1.13 10.14 4.30
N ASP A 83 2.39 10.49 4.12
CA ASP A 83 3.10 10.16 2.88
C ASP A 83 3.82 8.81 3.06
N ASP A 84 3.15 7.72 2.70
CA ASP A 84 3.61 6.36 2.98
C ASP A 84 4.50 5.78 1.87
N ARG A 85 5.35 4.82 2.26
CA ARG A 85 6.11 3.97 1.36
C ARG A 85 5.72 2.51 1.58
N ILE A 86 5.12 1.89 0.58
CA ILE A 86 4.58 0.53 0.70
C ILE A 86 5.19 -0.35 -0.40
N ALA A 87 5.68 -1.52 -0.01
CA ALA A 87 6.14 -2.56 -0.92
C ALA A 87 5.46 -3.89 -0.58
N GLY A 88 4.75 -4.47 -1.54
CA GLY A 88 4.16 -5.81 -1.47
C GLY A 88 5.24 -6.87 -1.30
N GLY A 89 5.94 -7.18 -2.39
CA GLY A 89 7.07 -8.09 -2.38
C GLY A 89 6.91 -9.18 -3.43
N THR A 90 6.76 -10.43 -3.01
CA THR A 90 6.42 -11.53 -3.92
C THR A 90 5.12 -12.16 -3.45
N GLY A 91 4.23 -12.51 -4.37
CA GLY A 91 2.89 -12.94 -4.05
C GLY A 91 1.88 -11.93 -4.58
N ASN A 92 0.59 -12.23 -4.42
CA ASN A 92 -0.47 -11.39 -4.96
C ASN A 92 -0.94 -10.43 -3.87
N ASP A 93 -0.40 -9.22 -3.87
CA ASP A 93 -0.59 -8.27 -2.79
C ASP A 93 -1.78 -7.35 -3.01
N ILE A 94 -2.38 -6.88 -1.92
CA ILE A 94 -3.41 -5.83 -1.94
C ILE A 94 -2.89 -4.61 -1.20
N ILE A 95 -2.71 -3.52 -1.93
CA ILE A 95 -2.05 -2.30 -1.44
C ILE A 95 -3.03 -1.14 -1.42
N TYR A 96 -3.22 -0.59 -0.21
CA TYR A 96 -3.93 0.65 0.04
C TYR A 96 -2.91 1.70 0.49
N GLY A 97 -2.66 2.71 -0.33
CA GLY A 97 -1.86 3.86 0.09
C GLY A 97 -2.53 4.60 1.24
N GLY A 98 -3.85 4.82 1.14
CA GLY A 98 -4.58 5.69 2.04
C GLY A 98 -4.29 7.16 1.74
N GLY A 99 -4.58 8.01 2.72
CA GLY A 99 -4.42 9.44 2.55
C GLY A 99 -2.98 9.88 2.27
N GLY A 100 -2.81 11.06 1.69
CA GLY A 100 -1.49 11.63 1.40
C GLY A 100 -0.82 11.14 0.10
N ASN A 101 0.47 11.43 -0.06
CA ASN A 101 1.22 11.24 -1.31
C ASN A 101 2.10 9.98 -1.23
N ASN A 102 1.52 8.85 -1.58
CA ASN A 102 2.15 7.56 -1.34
C ASN A 102 3.11 7.15 -2.47
N THR A 103 4.11 6.33 -2.12
CA THR A 103 4.95 5.64 -3.08
C THR A 103 4.76 4.13 -2.93
N LEU A 104 4.15 3.52 -3.94
CA LEU A 104 3.69 2.14 -3.90
C LEU A 104 4.50 1.28 -4.87
N PHE A 105 4.84 0.09 -4.42
CA PHE A 105 5.50 -0.97 -5.18
C PHE A 105 4.70 -2.25 -4.97
N GLY A 106 4.25 -2.87 -6.06
CA GLY A 106 3.57 -4.17 -6.01
C GLY A 106 4.62 -5.24 -5.75
N GLY A 107 5.46 -5.44 -6.74
CA GLY A 107 6.60 -6.33 -6.66
C GLY A 107 6.54 -7.35 -7.78
N ALA A 108 6.53 -8.63 -7.43
CA ALA A 108 6.39 -9.71 -8.39
C ALA A 108 5.06 -10.43 -8.17
N ASP A 109 4.56 -11.09 -9.23
CA ASP A 109 3.23 -11.69 -9.29
C ASP A 109 2.12 -10.63 -9.41
N SER A 110 0.85 -11.01 -9.27
CA SER A 110 -0.28 -10.15 -9.66
C SER A 110 -0.79 -9.31 -8.49
N ASP A 111 -0.51 -8.01 -8.51
CA ASP A 111 -0.86 -7.11 -7.42
C ASP A 111 -2.15 -6.33 -7.68
N THR A 112 -2.77 -5.85 -6.60
CA THR A 112 -3.95 -4.98 -6.64
C THR A 112 -3.68 -3.68 -5.90
N PHE A 113 -3.64 -2.58 -6.63
CA PHE A 113 -3.58 -1.23 -6.05
C PHE A 113 -4.98 -0.66 -5.90
N VAL A 114 -5.33 -0.25 -4.68
CA VAL A 114 -6.66 0.29 -4.37
C VAL A 114 -6.58 1.79 -4.10
N PHE A 115 -7.43 2.56 -4.78
CA PHE A 115 -7.53 4.02 -4.64
C PHE A 115 -8.97 4.46 -4.49
N GLY A 116 -9.17 5.65 -3.94
CA GLY A 116 -10.48 6.29 -3.85
C GLY A 116 -10.89 6.76 -2.46
N ASP A 117 -10.00 6.72 -1.46
CA ASP A 117 -10.27 7.39 -0.20
C ASP A 117 -10.33 8.91 -0.44
N GLU A 118 -11.25 9.62 0.20
CA GLU A 118 -11.35 11.09 0.08
C GLU A 118 -10.07 11.81 0.56
N THR A 119 -9.22 11.12 1.32
CA THR A 119 -7.95 11.62 1.83
C THR A 119 -6.77 11.34 0.89
N ASP A 120 -6.96 10.54 -0.16
CA ASP A 120 -5.92 10.22 -1.14
C ASP A 120 -5.34 11.50 -1.75
N GLY A 121 -4.02 11.64 -1.71
CA GLY A 121 -3.28 12.74 -2.31
C GLY A 121 -2.78 12.42 -3.72
N ALA A 122 -1.53 12.79 -3.99
CA ALA A 122 -0.84 12.52 -5.24
C ALA A 122 0.09 11.30 -5.09
N SER A 123 -0.46 10.10 -5.29
CA SER A 123 0.25 8.84 -5.15
C SER A 123 1.01 8.43 -6.42
N LYS A 124 1.99 7.54 -6.26
CA LYS A 124 2.80 7.00 -7.36
C LYS A 124 2.87 5.49 -7.24
N VAL A 125 2.58 4.80 -8.34
CA VAL A 125 2.89 3.38 -8.52
C VAL A 125 4.13 3.28 -9.40
N LYS A 126 5.15 2.55 -8.92
CA LYS A 126 6.51 2.64 -9.46
C LYS A 126 6.90 1.49 -10.39
N ASP A 127 6.22 0.37 -10.30
CA ASP A 127 6.57 -0.89 -10.95
C ASP A 127 5.35 -1.65 -11.50
N PHE A 128 4.25 -0.94 -11.78
CA PHE A 128 3.03 -1.52 -12.33
C PHE A 128 3.29 -2.31 -13.62
N GLU A 129 2.98 -3.60 -13.64
CA GLU A 129 3.12 -4.49 -14.79
C GLU A 129 1.77 -4.71 -15.48
N VAL A 130 1.65 -4.22 -16.71
CA VAL A 130 0.38 -4.21 -17.45
C VAL A 130 -0.06 -5.62 -17.81
N GLY A 131 -1.27 -5.99 -17.38
CA GLY A 131 -1.86 -7.31 -17.65
C GLY A 131 -1.46 -8.39 -16.64
N GLU A 132 -0.63 -8.03 -15.66
CA GLU A 132 -0.36 -8.83 -14.46
C GLU A 132 -0.99 -8.14 -13.24
N ASP A 133 -0.69 -6.86 -13.04
CA ASP A 133 -1.26 -6.04 -11.98
C ASP A 133 -2.63 -5.48 -12.35
N SER A 134 -3.38 -5.10 -11.32
CA SER A 134 -4.71 -4.51 -11.44
C SER A 134 -4.86 -3.26 -10.59
N VAL A 135 -5.77 -2.39 -11.04
CA VAL A 135 -6.18 -1.21 -10.28
C VAL A 135 -7.63 -1.33 -9.90
N ARG A 136 -7.92 -1.11 -8.62
CA ARG A 136 -9.28 -1.10 -8.07
C ARG A 136 -9.61 0.28 -7.53
N LEU A 137 -10.80 0.77 -7.87
CA LEU A 137 -11.35 1.98 -7.28
C LEU A 137 -12.37 1.62 -6.19
N GLU A 138 -12.43 2.42 -5.13
CA GLU A 138 -13.46 2.31 -4.10
C GLU A 138 -14.87 2.60 -4.65
N ASP A 139 -15.89 2.13 -3.92
CA ASP A 139 -17.28 2.25 -4.35
C ASP A 139 -17.68 3.72 -4.52
N GLY A 140 -18.13 4.08 -5.72
CA GLY A 140 -18.58 5.45 -6.03
C GLY A 140 -17.48 6.38 -6.51
N VAL A 141 -16.23 5.90 -6.61
CA VAL A 141 -15.11 6.64 -7.19
C VAL A 141 -14.99 6.31 -8.67
N SER A 142 -14.71 7.33 -9.47
CA SER A 142 -14.54 7.20 -10.91
C SER A 142 -13.33 7.96 -11.42
N VAL A 143 -12.79 7.53 -12.56
CA VAL A 143 -11.72 8.24 -13.25
C VAL A 143 -12.29 9.47 -13.96
N SER A 144 -11.77 10.65 -13.63
CA SER A 144 -12.17 11.92 -14.23
C SER A 144 -11.37 12.25 -15.48
N ASP A 145 -10.06 11.98 -15.47
CA ASP A 145 -9.15 12.17 -16.60
C ASP A 145 -7.94 11.23 -16.53
N ILE A 146 -7.30 10.98 -17.68
CA ILE A 146 -6.00 10.30 -17.76
C ILE A 146 -5.10 11.08 -18.71
N THR A 147 -3.98 11.59 -18.19
CA THR A 147 -3.06 12.44 -18.94
C THR A 147 -1.66 11.83 -19.04
N SER A 148 -1.00 12.06 -20.17
CA SER A 148 0.38 11.63 -20.36
C SER A 148 1.36 12.62 -19.72
N THR A 149 2.39 12.09 -19.07
CA THR A 149 3.50 12.85 -18.47
C THR A 149 4.84 12.41 -19.05
N ASP A 150 5.93 13.05 -18.62
CA ASP A 150 7.30 12.64 -18.95
C ASP A 150 7.71 11.31 -18.28
N LYS A 151 6.96 10.86 -17.27
CA LYS A 151 7.26 9.67 -16.47
C LYS A 151 6.30 8.51 -16.65
N GLY A 152 5.14 8.72 -17.27
CA GLY A 152 4.09 7.73 -17.42
C GLY A 152 2.70 8.36 -17.51
N ALA A 153 1.67 7.65 -17.05
CA ALA A 153 0.29 8.09 -17.09
C ALA A 153 -0.17 8.61 -15.72
N LEU A 154 -0.74 9.81 -15.71
CA LEU A 154 -1.36 10.41 -14.54
C LEU A 154 -2.87 10.22 -14.63
N VAL A 155 -3.42 9.43 -13.72
CA VAL A 155 -4.85 9.20 -13.54
C VAL A 155 -5.38 10.21 -12.51
N GLU A 156 -6.43 10.93 -12.86
CA GLU A 156 -7.17 11.82 -11.95
C GLU A 156 -8.51 11.15 -11.61
N LEU A 157 -8.87 11.17 -10.32
CA LEU A 157 -10.14 10.64 -9.83
C LEU A 157 -11.15 11.78 -9.63
N ASP A 158 -12.45 11.45 -9.57
CA ASP A 158 -13.52 12.41 -9.28
C ASP A 158 -13.47 12.99 -7.85
N THR A 159 -12.75 12.34 -6.95
CA THR A 159 -12.37 12.86 -5.63
C THR A 159 -11.35 14.00 -5.71
N GLY A 160 -10.64 14.15 -6.84
CA GLY A 160 -9.51 15.06 -7.02
C GLY A 160 -8.15 14.47 -6.66
N ALA A 161 -8.12 13.22 -6.16
CA ALA A 161 -6.89 12.46 -5.97
C ALA A 161 -6.23 12.14 -7.31
N THR A 162 -4.90 11.97 -7.30
CA THR A 162 -4.15 11.63 -8.51
C THR A 162 -3.20 10.46 -8.27
N VAL A 163 -3.03 9.63 -9.30
CA VAL A 163 -2.12 8.50 -9.28
C VAL A 163 -1.25 8.52 -10.53
N LEU A 164 0.06 8.64 -10.35
CA LEU A 164 1.03 8.49 -11.42
C LEU A 164 1.49 7.03 -11.50
N PHE A 165 1.17 6.37 -12.61
CA PHE A 165 1.73 5.07 -12.97
C PHE A 165 3.01 5.31 -13.78
N GLU A 166 4.16 5.20 -13.13
CA GLU A 166 5.45 5.43 -13.79
C GLU A 166 5.77 4.29 -14.76
N GLY A 167 6.29 4.62 -15.94
CA GLY A 167 6.61 3.64 -16.99
C GLY A 167 5.41 3.16 -17.80
N VAL A 168 4.18 3.45 -17.37
CA VAL A 168 2.94 3.02 -18.04
C VAL A 168 2.40 4.12 -18.95
N THR A 169 1.89 3.75 -20.13
CA THR A 169 1.26 4.68 -21.08
C THR A 169 -0.21 4.92 -20.77
N VAL A 170 -0.77 6.01 -21.31
CA VAL A 170 -2.20 6.31 -21.17
C VAL A 170 -3.07 5.21 -21.78
N ASP A 171 -2.70 4.66 -22.93
CA ASP A 171 -3.48 3.61 -23.60
C ASP A 171 -3.52 2.32 -22.77
N GLU A 172 -2.40 1.96 -22.13
CA GLU A 172 -2.30 0.77 -21.27
C GLU A 172 -3.18 0.93 -20.02
N ILE A 173 -3.02 2.01 -19.27
CA ILE A 173 -3.78 2.20 -18.03
C ILE A 173 -5.27 2.46 -18.30
N SER A 174 -5.62 3.10 -19.43
CA SER A 174 -7.02 3.30 -19.83
C SER A 174 -7.71 1.97 -20.11
N ALA A 175 -7.00 1.03 -20.76
CA ALA A 175 -7.55 -0.29 -21.04
C ALA A 175 -7.79 -1.09 -19.75
N GLU A 176 -6.85 -1.03 -18.81
CA GLU A 176 -6.96 -1.69 -17.50
C GLU A 176 -8.14 -1.15 -16.68
N LEU A 177 -8.30 0.18 -16.65
CA LEU A 177 -9.40 0.84 -15.94
C LEU A 177 -10.75 0.77 -16.69
N GLY A 178 -10.78 0.20 -17.90
CA GLY A 178 -11.96 0.25 -18.77
C GLY A 178 -12.41 1.68 -19.10
N TRP A 179 -11.49 2.64 -19.01
CA TRP A 179 -11.77 4.05 -19.20
C TRP A 179 -11.75 4.42 -20.68
N SER A 180 -12.76 5.19 -21.09
CA SER A 180 -12.77 5.86 -22.38
C SER A 180 -13.21 7.29 -22.18
N ALA A 181 -12.41 8.25 -22.64
CA ALA A 181 -12.79 9.66 -22.62
C ALA A 181 -14.19 9.83 -23.24
N ALA A 182 -15.08 10.57 -22.56
CA ALA A 182 -16.33 11.01 -23.17
C ALA A 182 -15.99 12.05 -24.26
N ILE A 183 -16.08 11.64 -25.53
CA ILE A 183 -15.90 12.53 -26.70
C ILE A 183 -17.05 13.54 -26.79
#